data_AF-A0A924FFP4-F1
#
_entry.id   AF-A0A924FFP4-F1
#
_cell.length_a   1.000
_cell.length_b   1.000
_cell.length_c   1.000
_cell.angle_alpha   90.00
_cell.angle_beta   90.00
_cell.angle_gamma   90.00
#
_symmetry.space_group_name_H-M   'P 1'
#
loop_
_entity.id
_entity.type
_entity.pdbx_description
1 polymer ?
#
loop_
_entity_poly.entity_id
_entity_poly.type
_entity_poly.pdbx_seq_one_letter_code
_entity_poly.pdbx_strand_id
1 'polypeptide(L)'
;GSDALIAPSMRVNLHTKKGTVVGVFGWPAIHVRDREKDTVPKVTDLTIDVGAANKAEVEEMGIHVGTVATFVDGLMELNDRFFVGRALDNRMGGFMIAEVARQLKENKVKLPFTLYVVNAVQEEIGLRGAEMIARRLKPDLAICTDVTHDTQSPKYDKKEQGDLKCGDGPVLCYGPAVQNNVLDFMIGVAGQQSIAFQRQAVSRSTGTDTDAFAYATEGIASALISLPLKYMHTTVEMVHKDDVQNVIRLMYETLLALKGNEDFRYIK
;
A
#
# COMPACT_ATOMS: atom_id res chain seq x y z
N GLY A 1 7.21 4.48 4.80
CA GLY A 1 7.44 5.73 5.57
C GLY A 1 8.89 6.21 5.51
N SER A 2 9.16 7.43 5.98
CA SER A 2 10.53 7.95 6.14
C SER A 2 11.09 7.54 7.51
N ASP A 3 12.01 6.59 7.54
CA ASP A 3 12.68 6.17 8.77
C ASP A 3 13.96 6.98 8.98
N ALA A 4 13.94 7.87 9.99
CA ALA A 4 15.07 8.72 10.31
C ALA A 4 16.27 7.93 10.83
N LEU A 5 16.07 6.73 11.42
CA LEU A 5 17.16 5.93 11.95
C LEU A 5 18.12 5.46 10.86
N ILE A 6 17.58 5.02 9.72
CA ILE A 6 18.38 4.51 8.60
C ILE A 6 18.71 5.58 7.57
N ALA A 7 17.95 6.69 7.53
CA ALA A 7 18.18 7.76 6.55
C ALA A 7 19.65 8.17 6.44
N PRO A 8 20.41 8.41 7.54
CA PRO A 8 21.85 8.74 7.53
C PRO A 8 22.79 7.91 6.67
N SER A 9 22.43 6.68 6.30
CA SER A 9 23.28 5.79 5.49
C SER A 9 22.77 5.61 4.05
N MET A 10 21.74 6.35 3.66
CA MET A 10 21.01 6.12 2.41
C MET A 10 21.23 7.22 1.38
N ARG A 11 21.11 6.82 0.11
CA ARG A 11 21.01 7.74 -1.03
C ARG A 11 19.56 8.14 -1.25
N VAL A 12 19.38 9.32 -1.83
CA VAL A 12 18.06 9.89 -2.11
C VAL A 12 18.00 10.51 -3.50
N ASN A 13 16.86 10.40 -4.15
CA ASN A 13 16.53 11.11 -5.38
C ASN A 13 15.69 12.34 -5.01
N LEU A 14 16.17 13.53 -5.37
CA LEU A 14 15.42 14.79 -5.30
C LEU A 14 14.76 15.04 -6.66
N HIS A 15 13.43 15.20 -6.65
CA HIS A 15 12.64 15.35 -7.87
C HIS A 15 12.49 16.84 -8.22
N THR A 16 13.30 17.32 -9.16
CA THR A 16 13.26 18.73 -9.61
C THR A 16 12.58 18.86 -10.97
N LYS A 17 12.22 20.09 -11.35
CA LYS A 17 11.71 20.38 -12.71
C LYS A 17 12.74 20.15 -13.83
N LYS A 18 14.04 20.10 -13.49
CA LYS A 18 15.15 19.85 -14.43
C LYS A 18 15.51 18.35 -14.51
N GLY A 19 14.84 17.51 -13.74
CA GLY A 19 15.13 16.09 -13.61
C GLY A 19 15.55 15.69 -12.20
N THR A 20 15.94 14.44 -12.05
CA THR A 20 16.32 13.87 -10.76
C THR A 20 17.76 14.28 -10.40
N VAL A 21 17.94 14.82 -9.20
CA VAL A 21 19.26 15.07 -8.60
C VAL A 21 19.50 14.02 -7.52
N VAL A 22 20.66 13.37 -7.53
CA VAL A 22 21.02 12.39 -6.50
C VAL A 22 21.66 13.12 -5.33
N GLY A 23 21.20 12.81 -4.12
CA GLY A 23 21.81 13.26 -2.87
C GLY A 23 22.13 12.10 -1.94
N VAL A 24 22.84 12.40 -0.87
CA VAL A 24 23.21 11.45 0.20
C VAL A 24 22.83 12.07 1.52
N PHE A 25 22.17 11.29 2.38
CA PHE A 25 21.98 11.73 3.76
C PHE A 25 23.32 11.72 4.50
N GLY A 26 23.60 12.80 5.23
CA GLY A 26 24.85 12.95 5.99
C GLY A 26 24.64 12.72 7.48
N TRP A 27 25.63 12.11 8.13
CA TRP A 27 25.71 12.02 9.59
C TRP A 27 27.17 11.86 10.05
N PRO A 28 27.56 12.40 11.22
CA PRO A 28 28.94 12.26 11.73
C PRO A 28 29.41 10.80 11.80
N ALA A 29 30.69 10.55 11.56
CA ALA A 29 31.26 9.19 11.64
C ALA A 29 31.20 8.63 13.07
N ILE A 30 30.94 7.33 13.22
CA ILE A 30 30.70 6.70 14.55
C ILE A 30 31.86 6.90 15.54
N HIS A 31 33.10 7.00 15.06
CA HIS A 31 34.30 7.16 15.89
C HIS A 31 34.58 8.61 16.34
N VAL A 32 33.83 9.60 15.82
CA VAL A 32 33.93 11.00 16.27
C VAL A 32 32.71 11.44 17.09
N ARG A 33 31.70 10.59 17.25
CA ARG A 33 30.50 10.89 18.05
C ARG A 33 30.80 10.71 19.53
N ASP A 34 30.23 11.60 20.34
CA ASP A 34 30.12 11.42 21.77
C ASP A 34 29.07 10.33 22.05
N ARG A 35 29.51 9.12 22.41
CA ARG A 35 28.63 7.96 22.62
C ARG A 35 27.64 8.15 23.76
N GLU A 36 27.96 9.01 24.74
CA GLU A 36 27.04 9.29 25.85
C GLU A 36 25.92 10.24 25.44
N LYS A 37 26.09 10.96 24.33
CA LYS A 37 25.11 11.90 23.76
C LYS A 37 24.59 11.49 22.38
N ASP A 38 24.97 10.31 21.89
CA ASP A 38 24.49 9.81 20.60
C ASP A 38 23.00 9.51 20.73
N THR A 39 22.19 10.27 20.01
CA THR A 39 20.73 10.14 20.05
C THR A 39 20.25 9.54 18.74
N VAL A 40 19.11 8.86 18.80
CA VAL A 40 18.44 8.36 17.60
C VAL A 40 18.15 9.56 16.69
N PRO A 41 18.57 9.53 15.41
CA PRO A 41 18.33 10.62 14.49
C PRO A 41 16.85 10.97 14.40
N LYS A 42 16.52 12.25 14.47
CA LYS A 42 15.19 12.78 14.17
C LYS A 42 15.18 13.34 12.76
N VAL A 43 13.99 13.48 12.17
CA VAL A 43 13.82 14.11 10.85
C VAL A 43 14.44 15.50 10.80
N THR A 44 14.38 16.26 11.89
CA THR A 44 15.00 17.60 12.02
C THR A 44 16.51 17.61 11.98
N ASP A 45 17.14 16.46 12.21
CA ASP A 45 18.59 16.31 12.25
C ASP A 45 19.13 15.87 10.86
N LEU A 46 18.26 15.42 9.96
CA LEU A 46 18.64 14.91 8.66
C LEU A 46 19.04 16.04 7.73
N THR A 47 20.21 15.88 7.11
CA THR A 47 20.71 16.75 6.05
C THR A 47 20.96 15.91 4.80
N ILE A 48 20.55 16.42 3.63
CA ILE A 48 20.86 15.82 2.34
C ILE A 48 21.95 16.67 1.69
N ASP A 49 23.09 16.05 1.45
CA ASP A 49 24.19 16.62 0.68
C ASP A 49 24.01 16.25 -0.81
N VAL A 50 24.16 17.23 -1.69
CA VAL A 50 24.09 17.07 -3.16
C VAL A 50 25.41 17.44 -3.85
N GLY A 51 26.48 17.59 -3.06
CA GLY A 51 27.82 17.96 -3.54
C GLY A 51 27.98 19.43 -3.93
N ALA A 52 27.03 20.29 -3.58
CA ALA A 52 27.05 21.71 -3.93
C ALA A 52 27.93 22.52 -2.97
N ALA A 53 28.72 23.47 -3.49
CA ALA A 53 29.60 24.31 -2.69
C ALA A 53 28.85 25.43 -1.94
N ASN A 54 27.68 25.82 -2.45
CA ASN A 54 26.90 26.92 -1.90
C ASN A 54 25.43 26.83 -2.32
N LYS A 55 24.61 27.74 -1.75
CA LYS A 55 23.18 27.83 -2.03
C LYS A 55 22.85 28.05 -3.52
N ALA A 56 23.64 28.85 -4.23
CA ALA A 56 23.33 29.16 -5.63
C ALA A 56 23.45 27.92 -6.52
N GLU A 57 24.42 27.04 -6.27
CA GLU A 57 24.54 25.75 -6.99
C GLU A 57 23.35 24.82 -6.70
N VAL A 58 22.86 24.77 -5.45
CA VAL A 58 21.66 24.00 -5.10
C VAL A 58 20.43 24.51 -5.86
N GLU A 59 20.25 25.83 -5.91
CA GLU A 59 19.15 26.46 -6.65
C GLU A 59 19.29 26.25 -8.16
N GLU A 60 20.52 26.26 -8.70
CA GLU A 60 20.79 25.99 -10.11
C GLU A 60 20.42 24.54 -10.49
N MET A 61 20.62 23.58 -9.59
CA MET A 61 20.13 22.20 -9.75
C MET A 61 18.59 22.11 -9.76
N GLY A 62 17.87 23.19 -9.43
CA GLY A 62 16.41 23.24 -9.38
C GLY A 62 15.82 22.81 -8.04
N ILE A 63 16.66 22.60 -7.03
CA ILE A 63 16.25 22.25 -5.67
C ILE A 63 15.77 23.52 -4.97
N HIS A 64 14.62 23.42 -4.32
CA HIS A 64 13.96 24.50 -3.59
C HIS A 64 13.17 23.94 -2.39
N VAL A 65 12.76 24.80 -1.46
CA VAL A 65 11.88 24.40 -0.35
C VAL A 65 10.61 23.74 -0.90
N GLY A 66 10.32 22.52 -0.45
CA GLY A 66 9.23 21.70 -0.98
C GLY A 66 9.64 20.68 -2.06
N THR A 67 10.92 20.60 -2.43
CA THR A 67 11.43 19.54 -3.31
C THR A 67 11.24 18.18 -2.64
N VAL A 68 10.48 17.31 -3.31
CA VAL A 68 10.20 15.96 -2.81
C VAL A 68 11.43 15.08 -2.97
N ALA A 69 11.72 14.31 -1.94
CA ALA A 69 12.84 13.37 -1.91
C ALA A 69 12.33 11.94 -1.71
N THR A 70 12.94 10.97 -2.38
CA THR A 70 12.64 9.54 -2.21
C THR A 70 13.92 8.73 -2.08
N PHE A 71 13.98 7.78 -1.15
CA PHE A 71 15.12 6.88 -1.06
C PHE A 71 15.41 6.18 -2.39
N VAL A 72 16.70 6.01 -2.69
CA VAL A 72 17.14 5.24 -3.85
C VAL A 72 17.12 3.78 -3.46
N ASP A 73 16.13 3.06 -3.98
CA ASP A 73 16.05 1.61 -3.90
C ASP A 73 15.30 1.06 -5.12
N GLY A 74 15.64 -0.16 -5.51
CA GLY A 74 15.11 -0.85 -6.68
C GLY A 74 14.12 -1.95 -6.34
N LEU A 75 13.67 -2.66 -7.37
CA LEU A 75 12.95 -3.91 -7.23
C LEU A 75 13.94 -5.06 -7.48
N MET A 76 13.92 -6.06 -6.62
CA MET A 76 14.63 -7.32 -6.84
C MET A 76 13.76 -8.51 -6.50
N GLU A 77 14.15 -9.68 -7.01
CA GLU A 77 13.58 -10.94 -6.60
C GLU A 77 14.46 -11.60 -5.56
N LEU A 78 13.86 -12.07 -4.47
CA LEU A 78 14.57 -12.77 -3.41
C LEU A 78 14.10 -14.22 -3.34
N ASN A 79 15.05 -15.14 -3.51
CA ASN A 79 14.85 -16.59 -3.44
C ASN A 79 13.69 -17.07 -4.33
N ASP A 80 13.57 -16.48 -5.52
CA ASP A 80 12.56 -16.71 -6.57
C ASP A 80 11.09 -16.61 -6.14
N ARG A 81 10.81 -16.23 -4.89
CA ARG A 81 9.47 -16.26 -4.28
C ARG A 81 8.97 -14.89 -3.83
N PHE A 82 9.89 -13.97 -3.56
CA PHE A 82 9.54 -12.66 -3.02
C PHE A 82 9.93 -11.55 -3.99
N PHE A 83 9.03 -10.58 -4.12
CA PHE A 83 9.40 -9.25 -4.60
C PHE A 83 9.87 -8.43 -3.40
N VAL A 84 11.04 -7.81 -3.53
CA VAL A 84 11.64 -6.96 -2.52
C VAL A 84 11.89 -5.59 -3.13
N GLY A 85 11.47 -4.54 -2.45
CA GLY A 85 11.75 -3.19 -2.89
C GLY A 85 11.05 -2.14 -2.05
N ARG A 86 11.23 -0.88 -2.45
CA ARG A 86 10.67 0.26 -1.73
C ARG A 86 9.23 0.56 -2.12
N ALA A 87 8.43 0.90 -1.11
CA ALA A 87 7.05 1.36 -1.25
C ALA A 87 6.19 0.35 -2.02
N LEU A 88 6.35 -0.93 -1.70
CA LEU A 88 5.41 -1.95 -2.13
C LEU A 88 4.04 -1.67 -1.52
N ASP A 89 4.02 -1.14 -0.30
CA ASP A 89 2.91 -0.37 0.26
C ASP A 89 2.80 1.02 -0.40
N ASN A 90 1.74 1.35 -1.14
CA ASN A 90 0.76 0.44 -1.76
C ASN A 90 0.92 0.46 -3.30
N ARG A 91 2.15 0.60 -3.82
CA ARG A 91 2.39 0.47 -5.26
C ARG A 91 2.01 -0.90 -5.79
N MET A 92 2.11 -1.93 -4.96
CA MET A 92 1.69 -3.28 -5.34
C MET A 92 0.16 -3.34 -5.51
N GLY A 93 -0.63 -2.68 -4.65
CA GLY A 93 -2.07 -2.49 -4.88
C GLY A 93 -2.37 -1.84 -6.22
N GLY A 94 -1.66 -0.75 -6.54
CA GLY A 94 -1.76 -0.08 -7.84
C GLY A 94 -1.42 -0.98 -9.04
N PHE A 95 -0.40 -1.84 -8.90
CA PHE A 95 -0.06 -2.85 -9.92
C PHE A 95 -1.18 -3.90 -10.05
N MET A 96 -1.69 -4.43 -8.93
CA MET A 96 -2.69 -5.48 -8.94
C MET A 96 -4.00 -5.04 -9.60
N ILE A 97 -4.49 -3.83 -9.31
CA ILE A 97 -5.72 -3.31 -9.96
C ILE A 97 -5.51 -3.04 -11.46
N ALA A 98 -4.30 -2.64 -11.86
CA ALA A 98 -3.95 -2.45 -13.27
C ALA A 98 -3.92 -3.80 -14.01
N GLU A 99 -3.40 -4.85 -13.39
CA GLU A 99 -3.41 -6.21 -13.93
C GLU A 99 -4.83 -6.76 -14.08
N VAL A 100 -5.73 -6.51 -13.12
CA VAL A 100 -7.16 -6.86 -13.26
C VAL A 100 -7.77 -6.16 -14.48
N ALA A 101 -7.52 -4.85 -14.64
CA ALA A 101 -8.01 -4.11 -15.80
C ALA A 101 -7.45 -4.64 -17.13
N ARG A 102 -6.15 -5.01 -17.15
CA ARG A 102 -5.49 -5.64 -18.30
C ARG A 102 -6.14 -6.98 -18.65
N GLN A 103 -6.36 -7.86 -17.66
CA GLN A 103 -6.99 -9.17 -17.86
C GLN A 103 -8.43 -9.03 -18.39
N LEU A 104 -9.23 -8.13 -17.83
CA LEU A 104 -10.60 -7.87 -18.32
C LEU A 104 -10.58 -7.46 -19.81
N LYS A 105 -9.62 -6.61 -20.19
CA LYS A 105 -9.46 -6.14 -21.58
C LYS A 105 -9.03 -7.25 -22.52
N GLU A 106 -7.99 -8.00 -22.16
CA GLU A 106 -7.44 -9.08 -23.00
C GLU A 106 -8.42 -10.23 -23.19
N ASN A 107 -9.16 -10.58 -22.12
CA ASN A 107 -10.20 -11.60 -22.16
C ASN A 107 -11.52 -11.10 -22.77
N LYS A 108 -11.58 -9.84 -23.21
CA LYS A 108 -12.76 -9.20 -23.84
C LYS A 108 -14.02 -9.30 -22.98
N VAL A 109 -13.86 -9.22 -21.66
CA VAL A 109 -14.96 -9.26 -20.69
C VAL A 109 -15.78 -7.97 -20.82
N LYS A 110 -17.10 -8.12 -20.85
CA LYS A 110 -18.05 -7.01 -20.73
C LYS A 110 -18.77 -7.12 -19.40
N LEU A 111 -18.53 -6.15 -18.52
CA LEU A 111 -19.20 -6.08 -17.23
C LEU A 111 -20.60 -5.47 -17.40
N PRO A 112 -21.63 -5.96 -16.67
CA PRO A 112 -22.98 -5.39 -16.70
C PRO A 112 -23.11 -4.08 -15.92
N PHE A 113 -22.00 -3.56 -15.38
CA PHE A 113 -21.91 -2.34 -14.59
C PHE A 113 -20.71 -1.50 -15.03
N THR A 114 -20.67 -0.24 -14.58
CA THR A 114 -19.51 0.64 -14.82
C THR A 114 -18.43 0.33 -13.79
N LEU A 115 -17.23 0.00 -14.26
CA LEU A 115 -16.06 -0.21 -13.41
C LEU A 115 -15.17 1.04 -13.40
N TYR A 116 -14.91 1.57 -12.21
CA TYR A 116 -13.86 2.56 -11.99
C TYR A 116 -12.65 1.89 -11.35
N VAL A 117 -11.48 2.03 -11.99
CA VAL A 117 -10.20 1.56 -11.44
C VAL A 117 -9.44 2.78 -10.94
N VAL A 118 -9.24 2.85 -9.62
CA VAL A 118 -8.73 4.05 -8.94
C VAL A 118 -7.43 3.71 -8.23
N ASN A 119 -6.37 4.45 -8.56
CA ASN A 119 -5.15 4.49 -7.77
C ASN A 119 -5.15 5.81 -6.99
N ALA A 120 -5.55 5.75 -5.72
CA ALA A 120 -5.67 6.94 -4.88
C ALA A 120 -4.30 7.47 -4.44
N VAL A 121 -4.24 8.76 -4.14
CA VAL A 121 -3.04 9.41 -3.59
C VAL A 121 -3.29 9.82 -2.15
N GLN A 122 -2.22 10.04 -1.39
CA GLN A 122 -2.31 10.62 -0.04
C GLN A 122 -3.08 9.75 0.98
N GLU A 123 -3.06 8.44 0.82
CA GLU A 123 -3.51 7.46 1.83
C GLU A 123 -2.75 7.69 3.15
N GLU A 124 -1.42 7.63 3.07
CA GLU A 124 -0.44 7.74 4.17
C GLU A 124 -0.49 9.04 5.01
N ILE A 125 -1.27 10.03 4.58
CA ILE A 125 -1.47 11.31 5.30
C ILE A 125 -2.94 11.56 5.66
N GLY A 126 -3.78 10.53 5.58
CA GLY A 126 -5.17 10.54 6.00
C GLY A 126 -6.18 10.36 4.87
N LEU A 127 -5.93 9.41 3.95
CA LEU A 127 -6.92 8.89 2.99
C LEU A 127 -7.48 9.92 2.00
N ARG A 128 -6.75 11.02 1.75
CA ARG A 128 -7.34 12.22 1.11
C ARG A 128 -7.77 11.99 -0.33
N GLY A 129 -7.00 11.23 -1.10
CA GLY A 129 -7.38 10.86 -2.47
C GLY A 129 -8.66 10.01 -2.49
N ALA A 130 -8.76 9.02 -1.61
CA ALA A 130 -9.94 8.17 -1.52
C ALA A 130 -11.18 8.96 -1.07
N GLU A 131 -11.05 9.84 -0.07
CA GLU A 131 -12.14 10.74 0.36
C GLU A 131 -12.68 11.58 -0.82
N MET A 132 -11.79 12.15 -1.64
CA MET A 132 -12.17 12.95 -2.80
C MET A 132 -12.88 12.11 -3.87
N ILE A 133 -12.36 10.92 -4.16
CA ILE A 133 -12.92 10.05 -5.20
C ILE A 133 -14.24 9.43 -4.78
N ALA A 134 -14.36 8.95 -3.54
CA ALA A 134 -15.61 8.40 -3.01
C ALA A 134 -16.75 9.43 -3.12
N ARG A 135 -16.50 10.68 -2.73
CA ARG A 135 -17.49 11.78 -2.83
C ARG A 135 -17.84 12.16 -4.27
N ARG A 136 -16.87 12.04 -5.19
CA ARG A 136 -17.06 12.40 -6.60
C ARG A 136 -17.81 11.33 -7.38
N LEU A 137 -17.42 10.07 -7.21
CA LEU A 137 -17.96 8.95 -7.98
C LEU A 137 -19.24 8.40 -7.39
N LYS A 138 -19.39 8.41 -6.05
CA LYS A 138 -20.52 7.83 -5.33
C LYS A 138 -20.87 6.40 -5.80
N PRO A 139 -19.91 5.47 -5.80
CA PRO A 139 -20.15 4.11 -6.30
C PRO A 139 -21.09 3.32 -5.39
N ASP A 140 -21.80 2.34 -5.95
CA ASP A 140 -22.65 1.42 -5.20
C ASP A 140 -21.86 0.37 -4.40
N LEU A 141 -20.66 0.04 -4.88
CA LEU A 141 -19.75 -0.97 -4.33
C LEU A 141 -18.30 -0.50 -4.45
N ALA A 142 -17.51 -0.66 -3.39
CA ALA A 142 -16.07 -0.48 -3.40
C ALA A 142 -15.34 -1.76 -2.98
N ILE A 143 -14.52 -2.30 -3.88
CA ILE A 143 -13.55 -3.35 -3.55
C ILE A 143 -12.20 -2.66 -3.43
N CYS A 144 -11.73 -2.51 -2.19
CA CYS A 144 -10.46 -1.88 -1.89
C CYS A 144 -9.36 -2.94 -1.79
N THR A 145 -8.15 -2.56 -2.16
CA THR A 145 -6.96 -3.39 -1.91
C THR A 145 -5.87 -2.56 -1.26
N ASP A 146 -5.29 -3.14 -0.23
CA ASP A 146 -4.17 -2.55 0.49
C ASP A 146 -3.25 -3.67 0.98
N VAL A 147 -2.17 -3.34 1.67
CA VAL A 147 -1.33 -4.34 2.30
C VAL A 147 -1.80 -4.64 3.73
N THR A 148 -1.30 -5.74 4.30
CA THR A 148 -1.43 -6.05 5.73
C THR A 148 -0.16 -6.71 6.23
N HIS A 149 -0.01 -6.85 7.54
CA HIS A 149 1.21 -7.36 8.14
C HIS A 149 1.32 -8.88 8.01
N ASP A 150 2.46 -9.37 7.54
CA ASP A 150 2.93 -10.72 7.85
C ASP A 150 3.48 -10.75 9.29
N THR A 151 2.78 -11.48 10.16
CA THR A 151 3.07 -11.57 11.59
C THR A 151 3.95 -12.77 11.95
N GLN A 152 4.56 -13.43 10.95
CA GLN A 152 5.59 -14.47 11.18
C GLN A 152 6.97 -13.87 11.40
N SER A 153 7.12 -12.57 11.15
CA SER A 153 8.37 -11.86 11.36
C SER A 153 8.68 -11.72 12.86
N PRO A 154 9.96 -11.60 13.27
CA PRO A 154 10.29 -11.42 14.67
C PRO A 154 9.58 -10.20 15.29
N LYS A 155 9.32 -10.27 16.60
CA LYS A 155 8.73 -9.19 17.42
C LYS A 155 7.23 -8.90 17.21
N TYR A 156 6.51 -9.76 16.47
CA TYR A 156 5.04 -9.78 16.48
C TYR A 156 4.51 -10.68 17.62
N ASP A 157 3.40 -10.27 18.23
CA ASP A 157 2.51 -11.10 19.03
C ASP A 157 1.25 -11.44 18.23
N LYS A 158 1.16 -12.69 17.79
CA LYS A 158 0.04 -13.19 16.98
C LYS A 158 -1.32 -13.11 17.67
N LYS A 159 -1.36 -13.08 19.01
CA LYS A 159 -2.63 -12.92 19.75
C LYS A 159 -3.20 -11.51 19.59
N GLU A 160 -2.32 -10.52 19.51
CA GLU A 160 -2.72 -9.12 19.38
C GLU A 160 -2.88 -8.71 17.91
N GLN A 161 -1.99 -9.19 17.04
CA GLN A 161 -1.87 -8.71 15.66
C GLN A 161 -2.44 -9.68 14.60
N GLY A 162 -2.89 -10.85 15.04
CA GLY A 162 -3.36 -11.93 14.16
C GLY A 162 -2.24 -12.86 13.68
N ASP A 163 -2.62 -13.99 13.10
CA ASP A 163 -1.70 -14.98 12.53
C ASP A 163 -1.81 -14.95 11.01
N LEU A 164 -1.00 -14.09 10.40
CA LEU A 164 -0.98 -13.85 8.96
C LEU A 164 0.41 -14.12 8.40
N LYS A 165 0.46 -14.65 7.19
CA LYS A 165 1.70 -15.12 6.58
C LYS A 165 1.72 -14.89 5.08
N CYS A 166 2.84 -14.38 4.59
CA CYS A 166 3.17 -14.36 3.18
C CYS A 166 3.27 -15.79 2.62
N GLY A 167 2.66 -16.04 1.47
CA GLY A 167 2.56 -17.33 0.78
C GLY A 167 1.28 -18.11 1.09
N ASP A 168 0.46 -17.64 2.03
CA ASP A 168 -0.79 -18.30 2.43
C ASP A 168 -2.04 -17.63 1.81
N GLY A 169 -1.85 -16.71 0.86
CA GLY A 169 -2.91 -16.09 0.05
C GLY A 169 -3.40 -14.74 0.56
N PRO A 170 -4.37 -14.12 -0.15
CA PRO A 170 -4.99 -12.85 0.20
C PRO A 170 -5.57 -12.87 1.61
N VAL A 171 -5.58 -11.72 2.27
CA VAL A 171 -6.18 -11.58 3.60
C VAL A 171 -7.50 -10.82 3.47
N LEU A 172 -8.60 -11.46 3.89
CA LEU A 172 -9.92 -10.82 3.92
C LEU A 172 -10.22 -10.30 5.32
N CYS A 173 -10.59 -9.01 5.40
CA CYS A 173 -10.74 -8.30 6.65
C CYS A 173 -12.19 -8.33 7.16
N TYR A 174 -12.38 -8.66 8.43
CA TYR A 174 -13.57 -8.32 9.20
C TYR A 174 -13.31 -7.03 9.97
N GLY A 175 -14.16 -6.01 9.80
CA GLY A 175 -13.98 -4.75 10.50
C GLY A 175 -15.16 -3.80 10.32
N PRO A 176 -15.21 -2.69 11.09
CA PRO A 176 -16.32 -1.74 11.06
C PRO A 176 -16.57 -1.08 9.69
N ALA A 177 -15.53 -0.93 8.87
CA ALA A 177 -15.61 -0.37 7.52
C ALA A 177 -15.90 -1.44 6.44
N VAL A 178 -15.92 -2.72 6.82
CA VAL A 178 -16.18 -3.82 5.88
C VAL A 178 -17.64 -4.26 5.96
N GLN A 179 -18.30 -4.30 4.81
CA GLN A 179 -19.65 -4.79 4.67
C GLN A 179 -19.62 -6.32 4.54
N ASN A 180 -20.24 -7.04 5.50
CA ASN A 180 -20.13 -8.50 5.59
C ASN A 180 -20.81 -9.24 4.45
N ASN A 181 -21.87 -8.71 3.83
CA ASN A 181 -22.48 -9.36 2.66
C ASN A 181 -21.55 -9.31 1.43
N VAL A 182 -20.80 -8.22 1.23
CA VAL A 182 -19.76 -8.09 0.20
C VAL A 182 -18.60 -9.04 0.52
N LEU A 183 -18.17 -9.07 1.78
CA LEU A 183 -17.12 -9.98 2.25
C LEU A 183 -17.51 -11.46 2.03
N ASP A 184 -18.72 -11.85 2.43
CA ASP A 184 -19.25 -13.22 2.27
C ASP A 184 -19.39 -13.58 0.80
N PHE A 185 -19.80 -12.63 -0.05
CA PHE A 185 -19.81 -12.81 -1.50
C PHE A 185 -18.40 -13.14 -2.03
N MET A 186 -17.39 -12.36 -1.63
CA MET A 186 -15.99 -12.58 -2.03
C MET A 186 -15.42 -13.89 -1.49
N ILE A 187 -15.75 -14.25 -0.25
CA ILE A 187 -15.43 -15.57 0.34
C ILE A 187 -16.05 -16.69 -0.48
N GLY A 188 -17.31 -16.53 -0.91
CA GLY A 188 -17.99 -17.47 -1.79
C GLY A 188 -17.29 -17.64 -3.12
N VAL A 189 -16.88 -16.54 -3.75
CA VAL A 189 -16.09 -16.54 -4.99
C VAL A 189 -14.74 -17.24 -4.79
N ALA A 190 -14.02 -16.92 -3.71
CA ALA A 190 -12.75 -17.57 -3.37
C ALA A 190 -12.93 -19.10 -3.24
N GLY A 191 -13.99 -19.54 -2.56
CA GLY A 191 -14.34 -20.96 -2.42
C GLY A 191 -14.64 -21.64 -3.75
N GLN A 192 -15.47 -21.03 -4.60
CA GLN A 192 -15.81 -21.55 -5.93
C GLN A 192 -14.59 -21.68 -6.85
N GLN A 193 -13.66 -20.73 -6.74
CA GLN A 193 -12.45 -20.67 -7.56
C GLN A 193 -11.26 -21.39 -6.93
N SER A 194 -11.44 -22.02 -5.75
CA SER A 194 -10.36 -22.66 -4.98
C SER A 194 -9.16 -21.73 -4.75
N ILE A 195 -9.42 -20.47 -4.43
CA ILE A 195 -8.42 -19.48 -4.05
C ILE A 195 -8.25 -19.57 -2.53
N ALA A 196 -7.07 -20.00 -2.07
CA ALA A 196 -6.75 -19.98 -0.65
C ALA A 196 -6.68 -18.54 -0.14
N PHE A 197 -7.15 -18.30 1.08
CA PHE A 197 -7.14 -16.97 1.69
C PHE A 197 -7.11 -17.06 3.22
N GLN A 198 -6.66 -15.97 3.83
CA GLN A 198 -6.54 -15.79 5.27
C GLN A 198 -7.59 -14.80 5.77
N ARG A 199 -7.73 -14.67 7.08
CA ARG A 199 -8.67 -13.73 7.71
C ARG A 199 -7.97 -12.88 8.73
N GLN A 200 -8.34 -11.60 8.74
CA GLN A 200 -7.94 -10.65 9.77
C GLN A 200 -9.19 -10.03 10.38
N ALA A 201 -9.10 -9.63 11.65
CA ALA A 201 -10.09 -8.81 12.30
C ALA A 201 -9.45 -7.48 12.71
N VAL A 202 -10.14 -6.37 12.49
CA VAL A 202 -9.77 -5.05 13.00
C VAL A 202 -10.89 -4.51 13.89
N SER A 203 -10.52 -3.91 15.01
CA SER A 203 -11.49 -3.53 16.05
C SER A 203 -12.12 -2.15 15.82
N ARG A 204 -11.42 -1.24 15.14
CA ARG A 204 -11.84 0.17 15.04
C ARG A 204 -11.89 0.69 13.61
N SER A 205 -10.85 0.44 12.84
CA SER A 205 -10.66 0.97 11.50
C SER A 205 -9.73 0.03 10.75
N THR A 206 -9.82 0.00 9.43
CA THR A 206 -8.84 -0.73 8.62
C THR A 206 -7.53 0.05 8.50
N GLY A 207 -7.59 1.38 8.64
CA GLY A 207 -6.46 2.26 8.39
C GLY A 207 -6.13 2.37 6.90
N THR A 208 -7.08 2.05 6.02
CA THR A 208 -6.91 2.01 4.56
C THR A 208 -7.98 2.86 3.89
N ASP A 209 -7.87 3.02 2.57
CA ASP A 209 -8.88 3.66 1.74
C ASP A 209 -10.30 3.08 1.94
N THR A 210 -10.43 1.83 2.40
CA THR A 210 -11.72 1.21 2.75
C THR A 210 -12.51 2.05 3.74
N ASP A 211 -11.86 2.66 4.74
CA ASP A 211 -12.54 3.55 5.70
C ASP A 211 -13.11 4.79 5.02
N ALA A 212 -12.39 5.36 4.06
CA ALA A 212 -12.84 6.54 3.32
C ALA A 212 -14.03 6.23 2.40
N PHE A 213 -14.06 5.07 1.76
CA PHE A 213 -15.20 4.64 0.95
C PHE A 213 -16.40 4.27 1.83
N ALA A 214 -16.21 3.42 2.84
CA ALA A 214 -17.30 2.89 3.66
C ALA A 214 -18.14 3.99 4.31
N TYR A 215 -17.49 5.04 4.82
CA TYR A 215 -18.13 6.15 5.53
C TYR A 215 -18.43 7.37 4.66
N ALA A 216 -18.16 7.32 3.35
CA ALA A 216 -18.51 8.39 2.46
C ALA A 216 -20.00 8.37 2.09
N THR A 217 -20.54 9.55 1.76
CA THR A 217 -21.90 9.72 1.22
C THR A 217 -22.96 9.12 2.15
N GLU A 218 -23.89 8.32 1.63
CA GLU A 218 -24.92 7.60 2.38
C GLU A 218 -24.43 6.25 2.95
N GLY A 219 -23.13 5.95 2.83
CA GLY A 219 -22.52 4.67 3.16
C GLY A 219 -22.37 3.79 1.93
N ILE A 220 -21.12 3.50 1.54
CA ILE A 220 -20.81 2.67 0.37
C ILE A 220 -20.53 1.25 0.84
N ALA A 221 -21.19 0.26 0.23
CA ALA A 221 -20.88 -1.15 0.50
C ALA A 221 -19.42 -1.40 0.10
N SER A 222 -18.57 -1.66 1.09
CA SER A 222 -17.11 -1.70 0.89
C SER A 222 -16.51 -2.96 1.48
N ALA A 223 -15.49 -3.51 0.83
CA ALA A 223 -14.71 -4.63 1.37
C ALA A 223 -13.23 -4.48 1.03
N LEU A 224 -12.38 -5.10 1.85
CA LEU A 224 -10.93 -5.01 1.75
C LEU A 224 -10.31 -6.38 1.43
N ILE A 225 -9.50 -6.41 0.37
CA ILE A 225 -8.59 -7.52 0.05
C ILE A 225 -7.17 -7.06 0.33
N SER A 226 -6.57 -7.58 1.40
CA SER A 226 -5.22 -7.22 1.76
C SER A 226 -4.17 -8.18 1.19
N LEU A 227 -3.05 -7.63 0.73
CA LEU A 227 -1.84 -8.35 0.39
C LEU A 227 -0.95 -8.47 1.65
N PRO A 228 -0.66 -9.67 2.17
CA PRO A 228 0.29 -9.79 3.26
C PRO A 228 1.69 -9.33 2.82
N LEU A 229 2.30 -8.48 3.63
CA LEU A 229 3.56 -7.80 3.37
C LEU A 229 4.45 -7.85 4.61
N LYS A 230 5.75 -8.04 4.39
CA LYS A 230 6.79 -7.97 5.40
C LYS A 230 7.47 -6.60 5.40
N TYR A 231 7.76 -6.11 6.60
CA TYR A 231 8.52 -4.89 6.86
C TYR A 231 7.83 -3.60 6.38
N MET A 232 6.50 -3.56 6.48
CA MET A 232 5.65 -2.42 6.15
C MET A 232 6.22 -1.11 6.71
N HIS A 233 6.21 -0.08 5.88
CA HIS A 233 6.67 1.28 6.14
C HIS A 233 8.17 1.44 6.41
N THR A 234 8.97 0.36 6.37
CA THR A 234 10.43 0.47 6.29
C THR A 234 10.85 0.89 4.88
N THR A 235 12.15 1.16 4.66
CA THR A 235 12.61 1.55 3.31
C THR A 235 12.55 0.40 2.32
N VAL A 236 12.69 -0.85 2.79
CA VAL A 236 12.71 -2.05 1.94
C VAL A 236 11.65 -3.03 2.45
N GLU A 237 10.62 -3.23 1.65
CA GLU A 237 9.48 -4.08 1.93
C GLU A 237 9.56 -5.36 1.12
N MET A 238 8.76 -6.36 1.50
CA MET A 238 8.80 -7.66 0.85
C MET A 238 7.41 -8.32 0.78
N VAL A 239 7.02 -8.80 -0.40
CA VAL A 239 5.74 -9.49 -0.65
C VAL A 239 5.96 -10.80 -1.41
N HIS A 240 5.12 -11.81 -1.16
CA HIS A 240 5.19 -13.07 -1.88
C HIS A 240 4.57 -12.95 -3.27
N LYS A 241 5.22 -13.48 -4.30
CA LYS A 241 4.76 -13.40 -5.69
C LYS A 241 3.39 -14.05 -5.87
N ASP A 242 3.17 -15.21 -5.26
CA ASP A 242 1.90 -15.93 -5.39
C ASP A 242 0.74 -15.21 -4.70
N ASP A 243 1.00 -14.47 -3.62
CA ASP A 243 -0.06 -13.69 -2.96
C ASP A 243 -0.51 -12.54 -3.86
N VAL A 244 0.43 -11.85 -4.53
CA VAL A 244 0.12 -10.82 -5.53
C VAL A 244 -0.79 -11.39 -6.62
N GLN A 245 -0.44 -12.57 -7.15
CA GLN A 245 -1.26 -13.24 -8.17
C GLN A 245 -2.63 -13.64 -7.65
N ASN A 246 -2.72 -14.16 -6.43
CA ASN A 246 -3.99 -14.59 -5.86
C ASN A 246 -4.90 -13.41 -5.50
N VAL A 247 -4.35 -12.25 -5.11
CA VAL A 247 -5.13 -11.02 -4.89
C VAL A 247 -5.72 -10.52 -6.21
N ILE A 248 -4.91 -10.48 -7.28
CA ILE A 248 -5.36 -10.15 -8.64
C ILE A 248 -6.47 -11.11 -9.07
N ARG A 249 -6.26 -12.41 -8.90
CA ARG A 249 -7.22 -13.45 -9.27
C ARG A 249 -8.53 -13.30 -8.50
N LEU A 250 -8.46 -13.08 -7.18
CA LEU A 250 -9.67 -12.89 -6.37
C LEU A 250 -10.45 -11.65 -6.79
N MET A 251 -9.79 -10.51 -7.03
CA MET A 251 -10.44 -9.31 -7.54
C MET A 251 -11.10 -9.57 -8.90
N TYR A 252 -10.37 -10.17 -9.84
CA TYR A 252 -10.85 -10.46 -11.18
C TYR A 252 -12.08 -11.37 -11.16
N GLU A 253 -12.02 -12.51 -10.45
CA GLU A 253 -13.13 -13.44 -10.34
C GLU A 253 -14.33 -12.84 -9.60
N THR A 254 -14.10 -11.98 -8.61
CA THR A 254 -15.17 -11.24 -7.92
C THR A 254 -15.91 -10.34 -8.90
N LEU A 255 -15.19 -9.60 -9.76
CA LEU A 255 -15.81 -8.75 -10.77
C LEU A 255 -16.60 -9.55 -11.81
N LEU A 256 -16.15 -10.75 -12.18
CA LEU A 256 -16.89 -11.63 -13.10
C LEU A 256 -18.18 -12.18 -12.49
N ALA A 257 -18.18 -12.43 -11.17
CA ALA A 257 -19.33 -12.98 -10.46
C ALA A 257 -20.44 -11.94 -10.23
N LEU A 258 -20.12 -10.65 -10.26
CA LEU A 258 -21.09 -9.56 -10.08
C LEU A 258 -22.02 -9.41 -11.29
N LYS A 259 -23.31 -9.21 -11.00
CA LYS A 259 -24.41 -9.02 -11.95
C LYS A 259 -24.79 -7.54 -12.11
N GLY A 260 -24.35 -6.68 -11.20
CA GLY A 260 -24.59 -5.23 -11.23
C GLY A 260 -25.91 -4.80 -10.60
N ASN A 261 -26.62 -5.71 -9.93
CA ASN A 261 -27.89 -5.45 -9.25
C ASN A 261 -27.95 -6.12 -7.86
N GLU A 262 -26.79 -6.48 -7.32
CA GLU A 262 -26.65 -7.01 -5.97
C GLU A 262 -27.19 -6.03 -4.92
N ASP A 263 -27.92 -6.57 -3.95
CA ASP A 263 -28.34 -5.83 -2.76
C ASP A 263 -27.52 -6.31 -1.56
N PHE A 264 -26.53 -5.50 -1.19
CA PHE A 264 -25.64 -5.77 -0.06
C PHE A 264 -26.17 -5.23 1.27
N ARG A 265 -27.39 -4.68 1.36
CA ARG A 265 -27.92 -4.17 2.63
C ARG A 265 -28.12 -5.29 3.65
N TYR A 266 -27.89 -4.98 4.94
CA TYR A 266 -28.12 -5.93 6.04
C TYR A 266 -29.61 -6.16 6.34
N ILE A 267 -30.41 -5.09 6.22
CA ILE A 267 -31.84 -5.12 6.48
C ILE A 267 -32.54 -4.83 5.14
N LYS A 268 -33.45 -5.71 4.76
CA LYS A 268 -34.21 -5.65 3.50
C LYS A 268 -35.59 -5.08 3.73
#